data_AF-A0A662C744-F1
#
_entry.id   AF-A0A662C744-F1
#
_cell.length_a   1.000
_cell.length_b   1.000
_cell.length_c   1.000
_cell.angle_alpha   90.00
_cell.angle_beta   90.00
_cell.angle_gamma   90.00
#
_symmetry.space_group_name_H-M   'P 1'
#
loop_
_entity.id
_entity.type
_entity.pdbx_description
1 polymer ?
#
loop_
_entity_poly.entity_id
_entity_poly.type
_entity_poly.pdbx_seq_one_letter_code
_entity_poly.pdbx_strand_id
1 'polypeptide(L)'
;MNDNSANLNFFTRLFLNDKFILVIIIINSIAIFSEGFPEFGDELIFWINFIDSVVTILFLIEAIIKIKYFGWKDYIQSNWNKLDFILVIFSIPSIFLLIIHSEHHGLSFLLIFRISRVFKFFRFFKFIPGIDALVKGVQRAMKASVFVLFGFFVFNFIIAVLSSYLFKEVSPEYFGNPLKSMYSIFKVFTIEGWYEIPDKLTMNADNLSSFLIKGYFVIILIIGGIMGLSLVNSIFVDSMVMDNTDELERKVDLLNQKVDFLVNTQNQKMKE
;
A
#
# COMPACT_ATOMS: atom_id res chain seq x y z
N MET A 1 0.80 -16.37 -30.66
CA MET A 1 1.14 -14.96 -30.93
C MET A 1 0.89 -14.71 -32.41
N ASN A 2 -0.31 -14.26 -32.76
CA ASN A 2 -0.64 -13.94 -34.14
C ASN A 2 -0.02 -12.60 -34.51
N ASP A 3 0.71 -12.61 -35.62
CA ASP A 3 1.26 -11.45 -36.32
C ASP A 3 0.13 -10.58 -36.90
N ASN A 4 -0.55 -9.84 -36.02
CA ASN A 4 -1.60 -8.86 -36.37
C ASN A 4 -1.14 -7.42 -36.13
N SER A 5 0.15 -7.21 -35.81
CA SER A 5 0.67 -5.87 -35.50
C SER A 5 0.64 -4.93 -36.71
N ALA A 6 0.68 -5.47 -37.92
CA ALA A 6 0.73 -4.72 -39.18
C ALA A 6 -0.59 -4.01 -39.54
N ASN A 7 -1.76 -4.52 -39.11
CA ASN A 7 -3.10 -4.00 -39.46
C ASN A 7 -3.83 -3.28 -38.31
N LEU A 8 -3.08 -2.75 -37.33
CA LEU A 8 -3.67 -1.98 -36.24
C LEU A 8 -3.90 -0.53 -36.69
N ASN A 9 -5.15 -0.06 -36.59
CA ASN A 9 -5.51 1.35 -36.77
C ASN A 9 -4.64 2.24 -35.87
N PHE A 10 -4.30 3.45 -36.35
CA PHE A 10 -3.46 4.42 -35.63
C PHE A 10 -3.88 4.62 -34.17
N PHE A 11 -5.18 4.76 -33.92
CA PHE A 11 -5.75 4.90 -32.57
C PHE A 11 -5.42 3.72 -31.66
N THR A 12 -5.51 2.48 -32.16
CA THR A 12 -5.18 1.29 -31.37
C THR A 12 -3.70 1.27 -31.00
N ARG A 13 -2.81 1.63 -31.94
CA ARG A 13 -1.37 1.74 -31.66
C ARG A 13 -1.05 2.83 -30.65
N LEU A 14 -1.75 3.96 -30.69
CA LEU A 14 -1.55 5.07 -29.76
C LEU A 14 -1.94 4.69 -28.33
N PHE A 15 -3.12 4.09 -28.13
CA PHE A 15 -3.60 3.68 -26.80
C PHE A 15 -2.93 2.41 -26.24
N LEU A 16 -2.25 1.63 -27.09
CA LEU A 16 -1.37 0.55 -26.67
C LEU A 16 0.05 1.04 -26.34
N ASN A 17 0.38 2.32 -26.59
CA ASN A 17 1.69 2.86 -26.30
C ASN A 17 1.80 3.30 -24.83
N ASP A 18 2.58 2.55 -24.07
CA ASP A 18 2.84 2.78 -22.65
C ASP A 18 3.35 4.19 -22.33
N LYS A 19 4.23 4.76 -23.16
CA LYS A 19 4.74 6.12 -22.96
C LYS A 19 3.66 7.17 -23.09
N PHE A 20 2.75 6.99 -24.05
CA PHE A 20 1.63 7.91 -24.26
C PHE A 20 0.67 7.88 -23.05
N ILE A 21 0.32 6.69 -22.56
CA ILE A 21 -0.52 6.54 -21.37
C ILE A 21 0.15 7.12 -20.13
N LEU A 22 1.47 6.93 -19.97
CA LEU A 22 2.22 7.51 -18.87
C LEU A 22 2.17 9.05 -18.88
N VAL A 23 2.32 9.68 -20.05
CA VAL A 23 2.20 11.15 -20.19
C VAL A 23 0.81 11.62 -19.77
N ILE A 24 -0.25 10.91 -20.17
CA ILE A 24 -1.62 11.23 -19.77
C ILE A 24 -1.79 11.14 -18.25
N ILE A 25 -1.23 10.10 -17.60
CA ILE A 25 -1.27 9.95 -16.15
C ILE A 25 -0.57 11.11 -15.44
N ILE A 26 0.59 11.52 -15.94
CA ILE A 26 1.35 12.65 -15.37
C ILE A 26 0.55 13.95 -15.49
N ILE A 27 0.01 14.26 -16.67
CA ILE A 27 -0.84 15.45 -16.88
C ILE A 27 -2.03 15.45 -15.91
N ASN A 28 -2.69 14.31 -15.75
CA ASN A 28 -3.82 14.17 -14.83
C ASN A 28 -3.43 14.37 -13.37
N SER A 29 -2.27 13.83 -12.98
CA SER A 29 -1.75 13.97 -11.61
C SER A 29 -1.43 15.43 -11.28
N ILE A 30 -0.82 16.15 -12.23
CA ILE A 30 -0.56 17.59 -12.10
C ILE A 30 -1.88 18.36 -12.00
N ALA A 31 -2.86 18.06 -12.86
CA ALA A 31 -4.17 18.72 -12.82
C ALA A 31 -4.85 18.54 -11.45
N ILE A 32 -4.92 17.31 -10.92
CA ILE A 32 -5.52 17.03 -9.62
C ILE A 32 -4.76 17.74 -8.48
N PHE A 33 -3.43 17.76 -8.54
CA PHE A 33 -2.60 18.46 -7.56
C PHE A 33 -2.82 19.98 -7.60
N SER A 34 -2.90 20.55 -8.81
CA SER A 34 -3.14 21.98 -9.02
C SER A 34 -4.49 22.44 -8.48
N GLU A 35 -5.53 21.61 -8.51
CA GLU A 35 -6.83 21.97 -7.92
C GLU A 35 -6.79 22.17 -6.40
N GLY A 36 -5.77 21.62 -5.71
CA GLY A 36 -5.60 21.80 -4.27
C GLY A 36 -5.20 23.22 -3.85
N PHE A 37 -4.79 24.08 -4.80
CA PHE A 37 -4.37 25.45 -4.49
C PHE A 37 -5.56 26.40 -4.47
N PRO A 38 -5.90 27.02 -3.31
CA PRO A 38 -7.04 27.93 -3.20
C PRO A 38 -6.80 29.28 -3.90
N GLU A 39 -5.57 29.55 -4.31
CA GLU A 39 -5.13 30.79 -4.97
C GLU A 39 -5.49 30.84 -6.46
N PHE A 40 -5.84 29.69 -7.05
CA PHE A 40 -6.21 29.61 -8.45
C PHE A 40 -7.64 30.12 -8.66
N GLY A 41 -7.80 31.08 -9.57
CA GLY A 41 -9.11 31.63 -9.91
C GLY A 41 -10.03 30.61 -10.57
N ASP A 42 -11.34 30.89 -10.55
CA ASP A 42 -12.38 30.00 -11.06
C ASP A 42 -12.17 29.57 -12.52
N GLU A 43 -11.62 30.45 -13.36
CA GLU A 43 -11.31 30.14 -14.76
C GLU A 43 -10.24 29.06 -14.90
N LEU A 44 -9.17 29.13 -14.10
CA LEU A 44 -8.10 28.13 -14.13
C LEU A 44 -8.59 26.78 -13.58
N ILE A 45 -9.38 26.81 -12.50
CA ILE A 45 -10.01 25.62 -11.92
C ILE A 45 -10.95 24.95 -12.93
N PHE A 46 -11.71 25.74 -13.70
CA PHE A 46 -12.55 25.21 -14.77
C PHE A 46 -11.73 24.44 -15.81
N TRP A 47 -10.62 25.00 -16.30
CA TRP A 47 -9.75 24.33 -17.26
C TRP A 47 -9.09 23.07 -16.68
N ILE A 48 -8.69 23.09 -15.41
CA ILE A 48 -8.15 21.93 -14.69
C ILE A 48 -9.18 20.78 -14.65
N ASN A 49 -10.42 21.10 -14.26
CA ASN A 49 -11.52 20.11 -14.22
C ASN A 49 -11.89 19.58 -15.61
N PHE A 50 -11.82 20.45 -16.63
CA PHE A 50 -12.01 20.04 -18.02
C PHE A 50 -10.94 19.04 -18.46
N ILE A 51 -9.66 19.32 -18.16
CA ILE A 51 -8.54 18.40 -18.43
C ILE A 51 -8.74 17.05 -17.71
N ASP A 52 -9.10 17.05 -16.42
CA ASP A 52 -9.36 15.80 -15.67
C ASP A 52 -10.50 14.97 -16.31
N SER A 53 -11.56 15.65 -16.75
CA SER A 53 -12.68 15.00 -17.44
C SER A 53 -12.24 14.38 -18.77
N VAL A 54 -11.48 15.12 -19.58
CA VAL A 54 -10.92 14.62 -20.86
C VAL A 54 -10.03 13.41 -20.62
N VAL A 55 -9.13 13.46 -19.62
CA VAL A 55 -8.25 12.31 -19.31
C VAL A 55 -9.05 11.09 -18.86
N THR A 56 -10.13 11.29 -18.09
CA THR A 56 -11.00 10.18 -17.68
C THR A 56 -11.65 9.49 -18.89
N ILE A 57 -12.09 10.28 -19.87
CA ILE A 57 -12.63 9.76 -21.13
C ILE A 57 -11.54 9.02 -21.92
N LEU A 58 -10.31 9.55 -21.99
CA LEU A 58 -9.20 8.88 -22.66
C LEU A 58 -8.90 7.52 -22.00
N PHE A 59 -8.94 7.42 -20.68
CA PHE A 59 -8.76 6.15 -19.96
C PHE A 59 -9.91 5.16 -20.18
N LEU A 60 -11.14 5.65 -20.34
CA LEU A 60 -12.27 4.80 -20.72
C LEU A 60 -12.08 4.24 -22.14
N ILE A 61 -11.64 5.09 -23.09
CA ILE A 61 -11.33 4.69 -24.46
C ILE A 61 -10.17 3.67 -24.47
N GLU A 62 -9.10 3.91 -23.70
CA GLU A 62 -7.98 2.97 -23.52
C GLU A 62 -8.49 1.59 -23.10
N ALA A 63 -9.33 1.52 -22.07
CA ALA A 63 -9.87 0.26 -21.56
C ALA A 63 -10.70 -0.46 -22.63
N ILE A 64 -11.58 0.26 -23.35
CA ILE A 64 -12.40 -0.31 -24.43
C ILE A 64 -11.52 -0.87 -25.55
N ILE A 65 -10.49 -0.12 -25.96
CA ILE A 65 -9.55 -0.56 -27.01
C ILE A 65 -8.80 -1.80 -26.57
N LYS A 66 -8.26 -1.84 -25.35
CA LYS A 66 -7.56 -3.01 -24.80
C LYS A 66 -8.48 -4.23 -24.72
N ILE A 67 -9.72 -4.07 -24.26
CA ILE A 67 -10.71 -5.16 -24.20
C ILE A 67 -11.02 -5.69 -25.61
N LYS A 68 -11.16 -4.82 -26.61
CA LYS A 68 -11.38 -5.25 -28.01
C LYS A 68 -10.17 -5.95 -28.61
N TYR A 69 -8.97 -5.48 -28.31
CA TYR A 69 -7.73 -6.02 -28.87
C TYR A 69 -7.32 -7.37 -28.26
N PHE A 70 -7.34 -7.48 -26.93
CA PHE A 70 -6.98 -8.71 -26.23
C PHE A 70 -8.15 -9.69 -26.10
N GLY A 71 -9.40 -9.19 -26.15
CA GLY A 71 -10.57 -9.94 -25.73
C GLY A 71 -10.75 -9.91 -24.21
N TRP A 72 -11.99 -10.05 -23.73
CA TRP A 72 -12.32 -9.92 -22.31
C TRP A 72 -11.53 -10.90 -21.42
N LYS A 73 -11.40 -12.16 -21.85
CA LYS A 73 -10.71 -13.22 -21.08
C LYS A 73 -9.24 -12.92 -20.85
N ASP A 74 -8.51 -12.47 -21.88
CA ASP A 74 -7.08 -12.21 -21.75
C ASP A 74 -6.82 -10.85 -21.07
N TYR A 75 -7.71 -9.86 -21.29
CA TYR A 75 -7.66 -8.58 -20.59
C TYR A 75 -7.70 -8.76 -19.06
N ILE A 76 -8.64 -9.56 -18.55
CA ILE A 76 -8.77 -9.82 -17.11
C ILE A 76 -7.75 -10.84 -16.57
N GLN A 77 -6.85 -11.41 -17.36
CA GLN A 77 -5.75 -12.23 -16.79
C GLN A 77 -4.64 -11.34 -16.23
N SER A 78 -4.41 -10.17 -16.81
CA SER A 78 -3.43 -9.21 -16.32
C SER A 78 -3.94 -8.46 -15.09
N ASN A 79 -3.22 -8.55 -13.97
CA ASN A 79 -3.55 -7.82 -12.74
C ASN A 79 -3.50 -6.30 -12.94
N TRP A 80 -2.61 -5.81 -13.80
CA TRP A 80 -2.50 -4.38 -14.12
C TRP A 80 -3.70 -3.88 -14.92
N ASN A 81 -4.18 -4.66 -15.88
CA ASN A 81 -5.40 -4.34 -16.62
C ASN A 81 -6.64 -4.37 -15.69
N LYS A 82 -6.72 -5.30 -14.74
CA LYS A 82 -7.78 -5.29 -13.72
C LYS A 82 -7.75 -4.01 -12.88
N LEU A 83 -6.57 -3.61 -12.40
CA LEU A 83 -6.37 -2.39 -11.64
C LEU A 83 -6.80 -1.17 -12.46
N ASP A 84 -6.33 -1.04 -13.71
CA ASP A 84 -6.73 0.03 -14.62
C ASP A 84 -8.25 0.09 -14.79
N PHE A 85 -8.91 -1.06 -15.02
CA PHE A 85 -10.36 -1.15 -15.21
C PHE A 85 -11.13 -0.70 -13.96
N ILE A 86 -10.73 -1.17 -12.79
CA ILE A 86 -11.31 -0.77 -11.50
C ILE A 86 -11.18 0.74 -11.33
N LEU A 87 -10.01 1.31 -11.61
CA LEU A 87 -9.77 2.75 -11.51
C LEU A 87 -10.59 3.56 -12.52
N VAL A 88 -10.82 3.06 -13.74
CA VAL A 88 -11.76 3.70 -14.70
C VAL A 88 -13.15 3.74 -14.09
N ILE A 89 -13.66 2.62 -13.57
CA ILE A 89 -15.01 2.55 -12.99
C ILE A 89 -15.18 3.54 -11.84
N PHE A 90 -14.21 3.60 -10.92
CA PHE A 90 -14.24 4.55 -9.80
C PHE A 90 -14.17 6.03 -10.22
N SER A 91 -13.72 6.30 -11.45
CA SER A 91 -13.62 7.65 -12.00
C SER A 91 -14.85 8.07 -12.81
N ILE A 92 -15.76 7.15 -13.15
CA ILE A 92 -16.97 7.50 -13.92
C ILE A 92 -17.93 8.42 -13.14
N PRO A 93 -18.19 8.20 -11.84
CA PRO A 93 -19.09 9.07 -11.07
C PRO A 93 -18.64 10.54 -11.02
N SER A 94 -17.34 10.83 -11.14
CA SER A 94 -16.85 12.22 -11.16
C SER A 94 -17.27 12.98 -12.41
N ILE A 95 -17.54 12.28 -13.52
CA ILE A 95 -18.06 12.90 -14.76
C ILE A 95 -19.55 13.26 -14.60
N PHE A 96 -20.34 12.37 -13.99
CA PHE A 96 -21.76 12.61 -13.74
C PHE A 96 -22.00 13.79 -12.78
N LEU A 97 -21.06 14.01 -11.86
CA LEU A 97 -21.07 15.14 -10.94
C LEU A 97 -21.00 16.52 -11.61
N LEU A 98 -20.34 16.61 -12.77
CA LEU A 98 -20.29 17.86 -13.55
C LEU A 98 -21.66 18.20 -14.17
N ILE A 99 -22.42 17.17 -14.52
CA ILE A 99 -23.72 17.27 -15.20
C ILE A 99 -24.84 17.53 -14.19
N ILE A 100 -24.74 16.93 -13.00
CA ILE A 100 -25.72 17.08 -11.93
C ILE A 100 -25.32 18.34 -11.12
N HIS A 101 -25.69 19.52 -11.63
CA HIS A 101 -25.77 20.75 -10.83
C HIS A 101 -26.95 20.60 -9.85
N SER A 102 -26.76 19.84 -8.76
CA SER A 102 -27.78 19.72 -7.73
C SER A 102 -27.43 20.58 -6.52
N GLU A 103 -28.25 21.61 -6.29
CA GLU A 103 -28.29 22.50 -5.11
C GLU A 103 -28.67 21.78 -3.80
N HIS A 104 -28.42 20.47 -3.70
CA HIS A 104 -28.80 19.68 -2.54
C HIS A 104 -27.63 19.57 -1.57
N HIS A 105 -27.71 20.35 -0.49
CA HIS A 105 -26.80 20.47 0.64
C HIS A 105 -26.52 19.19 1.47
N GLY A 106 -26.75 17.99 0.94
CA GLY A 106 -26.66 16.71 1.67
C GLY A 106 -25.57 15.74 1.19
N LEU A 107 -24.67 16.17 0.31
CA LEU A 107 -23.91 15.24 -0.52
C LEU A 107 -22.42 15.12 -0.13
N SER A 108 -22.13 14.91 1.16
CA SER A 108 -20.77 14.58 1.61
C SER A 108 -20.22 13.32 0.92
N PHE A 109 -21.08 12.42 0.42
CA PHE A 109 -20.63 11.26 -0.36
C PHE A 109 -20.11 11.64 -1.76
N LEU A 110 -20.57 12.75 -2.34
CA LEU A 110 -20.07 13.22 -3.63
C LEU A 110 -18.62 13.72 -3.54
N LEU A 111 -18.20 14.20 -2.36
CA LEU A 111 -16.80 14.51 -2.08
C LEU A 111 -15.92 13.26 -2.22
N ILE A 112 -16.42 12.08 -1.87
CA ILE A 112 -15.67 10.82 -1.99
C ILE A 112 -15.36 10.52 -3.46
N PHE A 113 -16.31 10.75 -4.38
CA PHE A 113 -16.07 10.58 -5.82
C PHE A 113 -15.15 11.65 -6.41
N ARG A 114 -15.14 12.86 -5.83
CA ARG A 114 -14.14 13.87 -6.19
C ARG A 114 -12.74 13.46 -5.71
N ILE A 115 -12.62 12.88 -4.52
CA ILE A 115 -11.34 12.42 -3.97
C ILE A 115 -10.85 11.16 -4.69
N SER A 116 -11.75 10.25 -5.10
CA SER A 116 -11.38 8.96 -5.73
C SER A 116 -10.56 9.10 -7.01
N ARG A 117 -10.65 10.26 -7.70
CA ARG A 117 -9.81 10.55 -8.87
C ARG A 117 -8.31 10.51 -8.55
N VAL A 118 -7.89 10.75 -7.30
CA VAL A 118 -6.49 10.64 -6.88
C VAL A 118 -5.94 9.23 -7.12
N PHE A 119 -6.81 8.21 -7.06
CA PHE A 119 -6.41 6.82 -7.32
C PHE A 119 -5.99 6.57 -8.76
N LYS A 120 -6.32 7.46 -9.72
CA LYS A 120 -5.81 7.40 -11.10
C LYS A 120 -4.27 7.42 -11.13
N PHE A 121 -3.62 8.06 -10.15
CA PHE A 121 -2.17 8.06 -10.01
C PHE A 121 -1.58 6.65 -9.83
N PHE A 122 -2.30 5.70 -9.21
CA PHE A 122 -1.80 4.34 -8.99
C PHE A 122 -1.56 3.56 -10.29
N ARG A 123 -2.10 4.01 -11.42
CA ARG A 123 -1.75 3.47 -12.75
C ARG A 123 -0.26 3.60 -13.07
N PHE A 124 0.43 4.56 -12.44
CA PHE A 124 1.87 4.75 -12.58
C PHE A 124 2.66 3.49 -12.19
N PHE A 125 2.19 2.71 -11.22
CA PHE A 125 2.93 1.54 -10.72
C PHE A 125 3.21 0.50 -11.81
N LYS A 126 2.34 0.34 -12.81
CA LYS A 126 2.54 -0.61 -13.91
C LYS A 126 3.76 -0.29 -14.79
N PHE A 127 4.28 0.93 -14.73
CA PHE A 127 5.45 1.37 -15.47
C PHE A 127 6.76 1.22 -14.69
N ILE A 128 6.71 0.85 -13.40
CA ILE A 128 7.90 0.63 -12.60
C ILE A 128 8.54 -0.70 -13.02
N PRO A 129 9.81 -0.72 -13.45
CA PRO A 129 10.50 -1.97 -13.78
C PRO A 129 10.55 -2.92 -12.59
N GLY A 130 10.18 -4.19 -12.79
CA GLY A 130 10.23 -5.21 -11.74
C GLY A 130 9.11 -5.12 -10.69
N ILE A 131 8.09 -4.28 -10.89
CA ILE A 131 6.99 -4.10 -9.94
C ILE A 131 6.26 -5.41 -9.60
N ASP A 132 6.12 -6.34 -10.55
CA ASP A 132 5.49 -7.64 -10.30
C ASP A 132 6.26 -8.47 -9.26
N ALA A 133 7.59 -8.41 -9.28
CA ALA A 133 8.44 -9.09 -8.30
C ALA A 133 8.30 -8.43 -6.92
N LEU A 134 8.28 -7.08 -6.88
CA LEU A 134 8.06 -6.33 -5.64
C LEU A 134 6.69 -6.64 -5.02
N VAL A 135 5.62 -6.61 -5.81
CA VAL A 135 4.26 -6.91 -5.34
C VAL A 135 4.17 -8.35 -4.85
N LYS A 136 4.75 -9.32 -5.55
CA LYS A 136 4.82 -10.71 -5.09
C LYS A 136 5.59 -10.86 -3.78
N GLY A 137 6.74 -10.19 -3.65
CA GLY A 137 7.53 -10.15 -2.42
C GLY A 137 6.74 -9.61 -1.23
N VAL A 138 6.07 -8.47 -1.41
CA VAL A 138 5.18 -7.88 -0.41
C VAL A 138 4.02 -8.84 -0.07
N GLN A 139 3.39 -9.48 -1.06
CA GLN A 139 2.31 -10.44 -0.81
C GLN A 139 2.78 -11.65 0.00
N ARG A 140 3.98 -12.17 -0.26
CA ARG A 140 4.57 -13.24 0.55
C ARG A 140 4.86 -12.78 1.97
N ALA A 141 5.52 -11.63 2.13
CA ALA A 141 5.82 -11.06 3.44
C ALA A 141 4.55 -10.81 4.26
N MET A 142 3.51 -10.26 3.64
CA MET A 142 2.21 -10.10 4.28
C MET A 142 1.62 -11.43 4.72
N LYS A 143 1.65 -12.47 3.86
CA LYS A 143 1.15 -13.82 4.19
C LYS A 143 1.91 -14.46 5.35
N ALA A 144 3.24 -14.37 5.35
CA ALA A 144 4.08 -14.91 6.41
C ALA A 144 3.85 -14.18 7.75
N SER A 145 3.66 -12.86 7.69
CA SER A 145 3.47 -12.03 8.89
C SER A 145 2.03 -11.99 9.41
N VAL A 146 1.02 -12.58 8.74
CA VAL A 146 -0.40 -12.47 9.16
C VAL A 146 -0.60 -12.86 10.62
N PHE A 147 -0.09 -14.02 11.04
CA PHE A 147 -0.28 -14.50 12.41
C PHE A 147 0.46 -13.65 13.44
N VAL A 148 1.62 -13.11 13.08
CA VAL A 148 2.40 -12.24 13.97
C VAL A 148 1.73 -10.88 14.11
N LEU A 149 1.27 -10.28 13.01
CA LEU A 149 0.48 -9.05 13.02
C LEU A 149 -0.82 -9.23 13.80
N PHE A 150 -1.48 -10.38 13.63
CA PHE A 150 -2.68 -10.71 14.40
C PHE A 150 -2.38 -10.86 15.90
N GLY A 151 -1.28 -11.54 16.25
CA GLY A 151 -0.81 -11.63 17.64
C GLY A 151 -0.50 -10.27 18.24
N PHE A 152 0.15 -9.38 17.48
CA PHE A 152 0.42 -8.00 17.87
C PHE A 152 -0.88 -7.19 18.10
N PHE A 153 -1.87 -7.36 17.22
CA PHE A 153 -3.19 -6.76 17.39
C PHE A 153 -3.90 -7.28 18.65
N VAL A 154 -3.86 -8.59 18.90
CA VAL A 154 -4.43 -9.19 20.12
C VAL A 154 -3.72 -8.69 21.37
N PHE A 155 -2.39 -8.58 21.34
CA PHE A 155 -1.62 -8.00 22.45
C PHE A 155 -2.03 -6.56 22.72
N ASN A 156 -2.12 -5.73 21.68
CA ASN A 156 -2.61 -4.35 21.80
C ASN A 156 -4.03 -4.31 22.39
N PHE A 157 -4.93 -5.17 21.93
CA PHE A 157 -6.30 -5.28 22.44
C PHE A 157 -6.34 -5.62 23.94
N ILE A 158 -5.57 -6.61 24.39
CA ILE A 158 -5.51 -7.00 25.81
C ILE A 158 -5.02 -5.84 26.67
N ILE A 159 -3.93 -5.19 26.27
CA ILE A 159 -3.33 -4.07 27.00
C ILE A 159 -4.26 -2.86 26.99
N ALA A 160 -4.99 -2.62 25.90
CA ALA A 160 -5.98 -1.55 25.80
C ALA A 160 -7.14 -1.74 26.79
N VAL A 161 -7.68 -2.96 26.89
CA VAL A 161 -8.73 -3.28 27.86
C VAL A 161 -8.21 -3.08 29.29
N LEU A 162 -7.03 -3.60 29.60
CA LEU A 162 -6.38 -3.42 30.91
C LEU A 162 -6.18 -1.93 31.24
N SER A 163 -5.60 -1.16 30.31
CA SER A 163 -5.34 0.28 30.48
C SER A 163 -6.62 1.08 30.68
N SER A 164 -7.72 0.67 30.02
CA SER A 164 -9.03 1.28 30.23
C SER A 164 -9.47 1.11 31.68
N TYR A 165 -9.35 -0.10 32.24
CA TYR A 165 -9.73 -0.33 33.63
C TYR A 165 -8.81 0.39 34.63
N LEU A 166 -7.52 0.53 34.32
CA LEU A 166 -6.55 1.18 35.20
C LEU A 166 -6.64 2.71 35.19
N PHE A 167 -6.85 3.32 34.01
CA PHE A 167 -6.62 4.75 33.82
C PHE A 167 -7.84 5.53 33.34
N LYS A 168 -9.01 4.90 33.17
CA LYS A 168 -10.23 5.57 32.70
C LYS A 168 -10.61 6.79 33.54
N GLU A 169 -10.51 6.71 34.86
CA GLU A 169 -10.85 7.82 35.75
C GLU A 169 -9.76 8.90 35.81
N VAL A 170 -8.48 8.51 35.60
CA VAL A 170 -7.33 9.43 35.66
C VAL A 170 -7.19 10.23 34.36
N SER A 171 -7.40 9.58 33.21
CA SER A 171 -7.36 10.23 31.90
C SER A 171 -8.41 9.65 30.95
N PRO A 172 -9.66 10.14 31.03
CA PRO A 172 -10.74 9.73 30.12
C PRO A 172 -10.46 10.06 28.65
N GLU A 173 -9.58 11.04 28.38
CA GLU A 173 -9.16 11.41 27.02
C GLU A 173 -8.45 10.23 26.32
N TYR A 174 -7.49 9.59 27.01
CA TYR A 174 -6.70 8.50 26.46
C TYR A 174 -7.28 7.12 26.74
N PHE A 175 -7.92 6.93 27.89
CA PHE A 175 -8.32 5.61 28.38
C PHE A 175 -9.82 5.47 28.70
N GLY A 176 -10.64 6.44 28.29
CA GLY A 176 -12.07 6.49 28.63
C GLY A 176 -12.89 5.29 28.16
N ASN A 177 -12.43 4.60 27.10
CA ASN A 177 -13.02 3.36 26.61
C ASN A 177 -11.95 2.50 25.89
N PRO A 178 -12.22 1.20 25.66
CA PRO A 178 -11.25 0.30 25.03
C PRO A 178 -10.71 0.76 23.68
N LEU A 179 -11.51 1.43 22.83
CA LEU A 179 -11.06 1.91 21.53
C LEU A 179 -10.07 3.07 21.64
N LYS A 180 -10.34 4.02 22.54
CA LYS A 180 -9.41 5.11 22.87
C LYS A 180 -8.11 4.57 23.45
N SER A 181 -8.20 3.60 24.37
CA SER A 181 -7.04 2.93 24.95
C SER A 181 -6.23 2.19 23.89
N MET A 182 -6.90 1.52 22.94
CA MET A 182 -6.24 0.81 21.84
C MET A 182 -5.40 1.76 20.99
N TYR A 183 -5.96 2.91 20.62
CA TYR A 183 -5.23 3.96 19.92
C TYR A 183 -4.07 4.54 20.75
N SER A 184 -4.30 4.82 22.04
CA SER A 184 -3.28 5.35 22.95
C SER A 184 -2.10 4.39 23.13
N ILE A 185 -2.36 3.09 23.33
CA ILE A 185 -1.32 2.06 23.44
C ILE A 185 -0.62 1.83 22.10
N PHE A 186 -1.35 1.88 20.99
CA PHE A 186 -0.73 1.80 19.66
C PHE A 186 0.26 2.95 19.43
N LYS A 187 -0.05 4.19 19.84
CA LYS A 187 0.90 5.32 19.80
C LYS A 187 2.14 5.09 20.68
N VAL A 188 1.98 4.47 21.85
CA VAL A 188 3.16 4.12 22.68
C VAL A 188 4.04 3.10 21.92
N PHE A 189 3.44 2.13 21.22
CA PHE A 189 4.19 1.15 20.46
C PHE A 189 4.98 1.73 19.29
N THR A 190 4.58 2.88 18.72
CA THR A 190 5.36 3.51 17.64
C THR A 190 6.67 4.13 18.11
N ILE A 191 6.95 4.13 19.43
CA ILE A 191 8.16 4.68 20.08
C ILE A 191 8.27 6.21 19.94
N GLU A 192 7.59 6.83 18.98
CA GLU A 192 7.49 8.27 18.86
C GLU A 192 6.56 8.86 19.94
N GLY A 193 7.07 9.82 20.72
CA GLY A 193 6.28 10.50 21.76
C GLY A 193 5.78 9.57 22.88
N TRP A 194 6.38 8.39 23.06
CA TRP A 194 5.88 7.36 23.99
C TRP A 194 5.78 7.83 25.46
N TYR A 195 6.57 8.84 25.83
CA TYR A 195 6.65 9.40 27.18
C TYR A 195 5.50 10.38 27.51
N GLU A 196 4.83 10.94 26.50
CA GLU A 196 3.81 11.98 26.71
C GLU A 196 2.60 11.49 27.51
N ILE A 197 2.12 10.29 27.21
CA ILE A 197 0.97 9.68 27.91
C ILE A 197 1.30 9.36 29.37
N PRO A 198 2.42 8.65 29.68
CA PRO A 198 2.87 8.45 31.05
C PRO A 198 3.06 9.77 31.80
N ASP A 199 3.72 10.77 31.21
CA ASP A 199 3.98 12.03 31.89
C ASP A 199 2.69 12.76 32.24
N LYS A 200 1.72 12.82 31.32
CA LYS A 200 0.39 13.38 31.60
C LYS A 200 -0.36 12.63 32.69
N LEU A 201 -0.30 11.30 32.73
CA LEU A 201 -0.94 10.50 33.79
C LEU A 201 -0.31 10.74 35.17
N THR A 202 0.97 11.11 35.21
CA THR A 202 1.71 11.28 36.47
C THR A 202 1.76 12.71 37.00
N MET A 203 1.24 13.70 36.26
CA MET A 203 1.30 15.13 36.63
C MET A 203 0.81 15.42 38.06
N ASN A 204 -0.23 14.71 38.51
CA ASN A 204 -0.84 14.89 39.83
C ASN A 204 -0.78 13.60 40.69
N ALA A 205 0.03 12.63 40.30
CA ALA A 205 0.18 11.36 41.02
C ALA A 205 1.25 11.46 42.11
N ASP A 206 1.12 10.69 43.18
CA ASP A 206 2.17 10.54 44.18
C ASP A 206 3.40 9.82 43.60
N ASN A 207 4.54 9.93 44.29
CA ASN A 207 5.82 9.39 43.79
C ASN A 207 5.77 7.89 43.48
N LEU A 208 5.05 7.09 44.28
CA LEU A 208 4.97 5.65 44.08
C LEU A 208 4.10 5.32 42.87
N SER A 209 2.91 5.91 42.77
CA SER A 209 2.05 5.71 41.59
C SER A 209 2.73 6.20 40.32
N SER A 210 3.43 7.33 40.37
CA SER A 210 4.20 7.86 39.25
C SER A 210 5.26 6.87 38.76
N PHE A 211 6.03 6.29 39.68
CA PHE A 211 7.02 5.26 39.37
C PHE A 211 6.37 4.01 38.74
N LEU A 212 5.26 3.51 39.31
CA LEU A 212 4.57 2.33 38.82
C LEU A 212 3.93 2.54 37.43
N ILE A 213 3.31 3.70 37.19
CA ILE A 213 2.71 4.05 35.90
C ILE A 213 3.81 4.13 34.84
N LYS A 214 4.90 4.83 35.11
CA LYS A 214 6.03 4.92 34.16
C LYS A 214 6.63 3.54 33.89
N GLY A 215 6.81 2.72 34.92
CA GLY A 215 7.27 1.34 34.78
C GLY A 215 6.35 0.48 33.90
N TYR A 216 5.03 0.59 34.07
CA TYR A 216 4.04 -0.09 33.25
C TYR A 216 4.20 0.23 31.76
N PHE A 217 4.32 1.52 31.41
CA PHE A 217 4.49 1.93 30.02
C PHE A 217 5.86 1.57 29.44
N VAL A 218 6.93 1.57 30.25
CA VAL A 218 8.25 1.10 29.81
C VAL A 218 8.22 -0.39 29.45
N ILE A 219 7.59 -1.23 30.27
CA ILE A 219 7.46 -2.67 29.98
C ILE A 219 6.68 -2.90 28.69
N ILE A 220 5.56 -2.19 28.52
CA ILE A 220 4.72 -2.26 27.31
C ILE A 220 5.49 -1.78 26.08
N LEU A 221 6.27 -0.71 26.19
CA LEU A 221 7.12 -0.21 25.12
C LEU A 221 8.18 -1.25 24.72
N ILE A 222 8.84 -1.90 25.69
CA ILE A 222 9.86 -2.91 25.39
C ILE A 222 9.23 -4.10 24.66
N ILE A 223 8.13 -4.64 25.19
CA ILE A 223 7.50 -5.86 24.65
C ILE A 223 6.80 -5.58 23.32
N GLY A 224 5.93 -4.58 23.28
CA GLY A 224 5.12 -4.27 22.10
C GLY A 224 5.85 -3.39 21.11
N GLY A 225 6.38 -2.25 21.56
CA GLY A 225 7.05 -1.31 20.67
C GLY A 225 8.34 -1.89 20.10
N ILE A 226 9.35 -2.09 20.94
CA ILE A 226 10.68 -2.49 20.50
C ILE A 226 10.68 -3.92 19.97
N MET A 227 10.33 -4.90 20.80
CA MET A 227 10.39 -6.31 20.42
C MET A 227 9.32 -6.68 19.38
N GLY A 228 8.07 -6.21 19.57
CA GLY A 228 6.96 -6.49 18.66
C GLY A 228 7.21 -5.94 17.25
N LEU A 229 7.58 -4.66 17.11
CA LEU A 229 7.89 -4.10 15.79
C LEU A 229 9.14 -4.74 15.18
N SER A 230 10.17 -5.05 15.98
CA SER A 230 11.38 -5.72 15.48
C SER A 230 11.08 -7.12 14.94
N LEU A 231 10.21 -7.88 15.61
CA LEU A 231 9.79 -9.21 15.16
C LEU A 231 9.02 -9.15 13.85
N VAL A 232 8.04 -8.24 13.76
CA VAL A 232 7.26 -8.04 12.53
C VAL A 232 8.18 -7.64 11.38
N ASN A 233 9.10 -6.71 11.62
CA ASN A 233 10.06 -6.25 10.61
C ASN A 233 10.99 -7.37 10.15
N SER A 234 11.53 -8.17 11.08
CA SER A 234 12.40 -9.32 10.75
C SER A 234 11.68 -10.29 9.82
N ILE A 235 10.48 -10.73 10.19
CA ILE A 235 9.71 -11.68 9.38
C ILE A 235 9.37 -11.10 8.02
N PHE A 236 9.05 -9.81 7.97
CA PHE A 236 8.75 -9.13 6.71
C PHE A 236 9.97 -9.09 5.77
N VAL A 237 11.15 -8.73 6.31
CA VAL A 237 12.41 -8.68 5.56
C VAL A 237 12.81 -10.09 5.09
N ASP A 238 12.81 -11.07 5.99
CA ASP A 238 13.17 -12.46 5.67
C ASP A 238 12.30 -13.02 4.54
N SER A 239 10.98 -12.77 4.63
CA SER A 239 10.03 -13.23 3.61
C SER A 239 10.16 -12.50 2.26
N MET A 240 10.63 -11.25 2.27
CA MET A 240 10.85 -10.48 1.05
C MET A 240 12.13 -10.94 0.33
N VAL A 241 13.17 -11.30 1.08
CA VAL A 241 14.47 -11.74 0.55
C VAL A 241 14.50 -13.23 0.20
N MET A 242 13.56 -14.03 0.71
CA MET A 242 13.48 -15.48 0.53
C MET A 242 13.75 -15.96 -0.90
N ASP A 243 13.15 -15.34 -1.94
CA ASP A 243 13.39 -15.73 -3.34
C ASP A 243 14.86 -15.62 -3.76
N ASN A 244 15.55 -14.55 -3.33
CA ASN A 244 16.96 -14.34 -3.66
C ASN A 244 17.85 -15.35 -2.93
N THR A 245 17.47 -15.72 -1.71
CA THR A 245 18.16 -16.72 -0.89
C THR A 245 18.01 -18.11 -1.49
N ASP A 246 16.78 -18.53 -1.81
CA ASP A 246 16.48 -19.86 -2.36
C ASP A 246 17.16 -20.07 -3.73
N GLU A 247 17.20 -19.05 -4.58
CA GLU A 247 17.89 -19.13 -5.87
C GLU A 247 19.41 -19.29 -5.68
N LEU A 248 19.99 -18.55 -4.73
CA LEU A 248 21.41 -18.61 -4.43
C LEU A 248 21.81 -19.98 -3.86
N GLU A 249 21.03 -20.51 -2.92
CA GLU A 249 21.23 -21.84 -2.33
C GLU A 249 21.23 -22.92 -3.42
N ARG A 250 20.23 -22.90 -4.32
CA ARG A 250 20.17 -23.84 -5.44
C ARG A 250 21.38 -23.75 -6.38
N LYS A 251 21.90 -22.54 -6.63
CA LYS A 251 23.11 -22.36 -7.45
C LYS A 251 24.34 -22.94 -6.77
N VAL A 252 24.47 -22.75 -5.45
CA VAL A 252 25.55 -23.32 -4.64
C VAL A 252 25.49 -24.85 -4.67
N ASP A 253 24.31 -25.44 -4.48
CA ASP A 253 24.13 -26.91 -4.55
C ASP A 253 24.54 -27.49 -5.90
N LEU A 254 24.14 -26.83 -6.99
CA LEU A 254 24.53 -27.23 -8.35
C LEU A 254 26.04 -27.13 -8.58
N LEU A 255 26.69 -26.12 -8.00
CA LEU A 255 28.15 -25.96 -8.04
C LEU A 255 28.83 -27.09 -7.28
N ASN A 256 28.37 -27.41 -6.06
CA ASN A 256 28.92 -28.51 -5.26
C ASN A 256 28.79 -29.86 -5.98
N GLN A 257 27.62 -30.14 -6.56
CA GLN A 257 27.43 -31.36 -7.36
C GLN A 257 28.39 -31.46 -8.55
N LYS A 258 28.66 -30.34 -9.24
CA LYS A 258 29.63 -30.31 -10.35
C LYS A 258 31.06 -30.53 -9.86
N VAL A 259 31.43 -29.94 -8.73
CA VAL A 259 32.73 -30.13 -8.11
C VAL A 259 32.92 -31.61 -7.73
N ASP A 260 31.93 -32.21 -7.06
CA ASP A 260 31.97 -33.63 -6.68
C ASP A 260 32.08 -34.55 -7.90
N PHE A 261 31.33 -34.25 -8.97
CA PHE A 261 31.43 -34.99 -10.23
C PHE A 261 32.85 -34.92 -10.84
N LEU A 262 33.44 -33.73 -10.88
CA LEU A 262 34.79 -33.52 -11.42
C LEU A 262 35.85 -34.22 -10.58
N VAL A 263 35.76 -34.12 -9.24
CA VAL A 263 36.68 -34.80 -8.31
C VAL A 263 36.59 -36.31 -8.47
N ASN A 264 35.37 -36.87 -8.53
CA ASN A 264 35.17 -38.30 -8.75
C ASN A 264 35.72 -38.77 -10.10
N THR A 265 35.52 -37.98 -11.15
CA THR A 265 36.04 -38.28 -12.50
C THR A 265 37.58 -38.25 -12.51
N GLN A 266 38.21 -37.28 -11.85
CA GLN A 266 39.68 -37.23 -11.74
C GLN A 266 40.23 -38.41 -10.92
N ASN A 267 39.58 -38.77 -9.82
CA ASN A 267 39.97 -39.91 -9.00
C ASN A 267 39.85 -41.24 -9.75
N GLN A 268 38.88 -41.39 -10.64
CA GLN A 268 38.77 -42.55 -11.53
C GLN A 268 39.93 -42.57 -12.54
N LYS A 269 40.21 -41.43 -13.21
CA LYS A 269 41.32 -41.32 -14.16
C LYS A 269 42.71 -41.56 -13.55
N MET A 270 42.91 -41.27 -12.27
CA MET A 270 44.17 -41.54 -11.57
C MET A 270 44.35 -43.01 -11.15
N LYS A 271 43.30 -43.83 -11.23
CA LYS A 271 43.32 -45.26 -10.87
C LYS A 271 43.49 -46.17 -12.09
N GLU A 272 43.33 -45.64 -13.30
CA GLU A 272 43.63 -46.30 -14.58
C GLU A 272 45.07 -46.00 -15.01
#